data_AF-A0A924SDQ3-F1
#
_entry.id   AF-A0A924SDQ3-F1
#
_cell.length_a   1.000
_cell.length_b   1.000
_cell.length_c   1.000
_cell.angle_alpha   90.00
_cell.angle_beta   90.00
_cell.angle_gamma   90.00
#
_symmetry.space_group_name_H-M   'P 1'
#
loop_
_entity.id
_entity.type
_entity.pdbx_description
1 polymer ?
#
loop_
_entity_poly.entity_id
_entity_poly.type
_entity_poly.pdbx_seq_one_letter_code
_entity_poly.pdbx_strand_id
1 'polypeptide(L)' 'PKSRELTPYVIARETAGSRPSPAWMEVHSTVMRVLVHNLPSRQIIDTPVQEQLIVELYSK' A
#
# COMPACT_ATOMS: atom_id res chain seq x y z
N PRO A 1 -17.97 10.63 8.58
CA PRO A 1 -17.24 11.75 9.22
C PRO A 1 -16.70 11.42 10.63
N LYS A 2 -17.52 10.87 11.53
CA LYS A 2 -17.10 10.49 12.90
C LYS A 2 -15.94 9.48 12.97
N SER A 3 -15.76 8.65 11.94
CA SER A 3 -14.68 7.66 11.89
C SER A 3 -13.29 8.26 11.69
N ARG A 4 -13.18 9.46 11.09
CA ARG A 4 -11.88 10.09 10.79
C ARG A 4 -11.10 10.52 12.04
N GLU A 5 -11.84 10.84 13.10
CA GLU A 5 -11.29 11.26 14.39
C GLU A 5 -11.01 10.09 15.34
N LEU A 6 -11.25 8.84 14.90
CA LEU A 6 -10.86 7.69 15.70
C LEU A 6 -9.33 7.62 15.74
N THR A 7 -8.80 7.36 16.93
CA THR A 7 -7.38 7.23 17.22
C THR A 7 -6.55 6.50 16.15
N PRO A 8 -6.95 5.33 15.61
CA PRO A 8 -6.18 4.65 14.56
C PRO A 8 -5.98 5.49 13.29
N TYR A 9 -6.97 6.28 12.86
CA TYR A 9 -6.86 7.10 11.65
C TYR A 9 -6.02 8.36 11.89
N VAL A 10 -6.08 8.92 13.10
CA VAL A 10 -5.23 10.05 13.50
C VAL A 10 -3.76 9.62 13.46
N ILE A 11 -3.43 8.48 14.09
CA ILE A 11 -2.08 7.91 14.08
C ILE A 11 -1.62 7.62 12.65
N ALA A 12 -2.47 7.00 11.82
CA ALA A 12 -2.13 6.70 10.43
C ALA A 12 -1.85 7.99 9.62
N ARG A 13 -2.63 9.06 9.81
CA ARG A 13 -2.43 10.35 9.14
C ARG A 13 -1.11 11.00 9.55
N GLU A 14 -0.78 10.98 10.84
CA GLU A 14 0.47 11.55 11.35
C GLU A 14 1.71 10.74 10.93
N THR A 15 1.56 9.43 10.71
CA THR A 15 2.67 8.54 10.33
C THR A 15 2.77 8.24 8.83
N ALA A 16 1.83 8.71 8.01
CA ALA A 16 1.73 8.39 6.57
C ALA A 16 2.99 8.76 5.75
N GLY A 17 3.79 9.73 6.21
CA GLY A 17 5.05 10.14 5.55
C GLY A 17 6.29 9.35 5.98
N SER A 18 6.15 8.37 6.89
CA SER A 18 7.28 7.54 7.36
C SER A 18 7.87 6.62 6.28
N ARG A 19 7.11 6.34 5.22
CA ARG A 19 7.53 5.53 4.08
C ARG A 19 7.25 6.29 2.79
N PRO A 20 8.15 6.23 1.79
CA PRO A 20 7.89 6.82 0.49
C PRO A 20 6.69 6.13 -0.17
N SER A 21 5.85 6.92 -0.84
CA SER A 21 4.76 6.39 -1.66
C SER A 21 5.37 5.67 -2.89
N PRO A 22 4.95 4.44 -3.20
CA PRO A 22 5.37 3.77 -4.43
C PRO A 22 4.94 4.54 -5.69
N ALA A 23 5.72 4.48 -6.76
CA ALA A 23 5.45 5.23 -8.00
C ALA A 23 4.10 4.90 -8.67
N TRP A 24 3.49 3.75 -8.36
CA TRP A 24 2.19 3.33 -8.91
C TRP A 24 0.99 3.92 -8.15
N MET A 25 1.24 4.65 -7.05
CA MET A 25 0.19 5.27 -6.23
C MET A 25 0.61 6.63 -5.64
N GLU A 26 -0.39 7.47 -5.39
CA GLU A 26 -0.23 8.76 -4.71
C GLU A 26 -1.10 8.77 -3.44
N VAL A 27 -0.50 9.19 -2.32
CA VAL A 27 -1.17 9.24 -1.01
C VAL A 27 -1.39 10.69 -0.59
N HIS A 28 -2.65 11.10 -0.49
CA HIS A 28 -3.05 12.39 0.08
C HIS A 28 -3.53 12.20 1.53
N SER A 29 -2.60 12.27 2.48
CA SER A 29 -2.87 12.03 3.90
C SER A 29 -3.86 13.03 4.53
N THR A 30 -3.83 14.31 4.12
CA THR A 30 -4.71 15.37 4.65
C THR A 30 -6.19 15.06 4.45
N VAL A 31 -6.55 14.58 3.27
CA VAL A 31 -7.94 14.22 2.92
C VAL A 31 -8.21 12.72 3.09
N MET A 32 -7.21 11.95 3.52
CA MET A 32 -7.22 10.48 3.61
C MET A 32 -7.73 9.84 2.33
N ARG A 33 -7.05 10.14 1.22
CA ARG A 33 -7.33 9.61 -0.11
C ARG A 33 -6.05 9.01 -0.69
N VAL A 34 -6.22 7.95 -1.46
CA VAL A 34 -5.16 7.33 -2.24
C VAL A 34 -5.62 7.25 -3.69
N LEU A 35 -4.74 7.60 -4.62
CA LEU A 35 -4.93 7.43 -6.05
C LEU A 35 -4.02 6.30 -6.53
N VAL A 36 -4.57 5.39 -7.32
CA VAL A 36 -3.80 4.31 -7.97
C VAL A 36 -3.68 4.68 -9.43
N HIS A 37 -2.46 4.94 -9.89
CA HIS A 37 -2.21 5.32 -11.28
C HIS A 37 -2.25 4.11 -12.21
N ASN A 38 -1.58 3.02 -11.80
CA ASN A 38 -1.44 1.79 -12.58
C ASN A 38 -1.28 0.58 -11.66
N LEU A 39 -1.47 -0.62 -12.21
CA LEU A 39 -1.09 -1.85 -11.52
C LEU A 39 0.44 -1.95 -11.39
N PRO A 40 0.97 -2.33 -10.22
CA PRO A 40 2.41 -2.46 -10.03
C PRO A 40 3.00 -3.63 -10.82
N SER A 41 4.20 -3.45 -11.36
CA SER A 41 5.00 -4.55 -11.90
C SER A 41 5.76 -5.27 -10.78
N ARG A 42 6.25 -6.49 -11.06
CA ARG A 42 6.98 -7.27 -10.03
C ARG A 42 8.25 -6.56 -9.53
N GLN A 43 8.94 -5.82 -10.41
CA GLN A 43 10.24 -5.21 -10.11
C GLN A 43 10.16 -4.11 -9.05
N ILE A 44 8.99 -3.50 -8.85
CA ILE A 44 8.77 -2.42 -7.89
C ILE A 44 8.18 -2.89 -6.56
N ILE A 45 7.96 -4.20 -6.40
CA ILE A 45 7.49 -4.83 -5.17
C ILE A 45 8.71 -5.40 -4.42
N ASP A 46 8.95 -4.93 -3.21
CA ASP A 46 10.09 -5.30 -2.36
C ASP A 46 9.89 -6.59 -1.57
N THR A 47 8.68 -7.15 -1.58
CA THR A 47 8.33 -8.39 -0.89
C THR A 47 9.30 -9.54 -1.27
N PRO A 48 9.98 -10.18 -0.29
CA PRO A 48 10.97 -11.22 -0.53
C PRO A 48 10.30 -12.59 -0.79
N VAL A 49 9.49 -12.67 -1.85
CA VAL A 49 8.73 -13.87 -2.22
C VAL A 49 9.10 -14.31 -3.63
N GLN A 50 9.26 -15.62 -3.78
CA GLN A 50 9.53 -16.28 -5.06
C GLN A 50 8.22 -16.84 -5.63
N GLU A 51 7.61 -16.09 -6.54
CA GLU A 51 6.24 -16.35 -7.03
C GLU A 51 6.10 -17.69 -7.77
N GLN A 52 7.18 -18.19 -8.38
CA GLN A 52 7.16 -19.52 -9.01
C GLN A 52 6.84 -20.64 -8.01
N LEU A 53 7.35 -20.56 -6.79
CA LEU A 53 7.02 -21.54 -5.75
C LEU A 53 5.53 -21.54 -5.39
N ILE A 54 4.87 -20.39 -5.52
CA ILE A 54 3.42 -20.27 -5.29
C ILE A 54 2.66 -20.99 -6.42
N VAL A 55 3.06 -20.76 -7.67
CA VAL A 55 2.45 -21.42 -8.83
C VAL A 55 2.61 -22.93 -8.74
N GLU A 56 3.81 -23.42 -8.43
CA GLU A 56 4.11 -24.86 -8.26
C GLU A 56 3.28 -25.52 -7.16
N LEU A 57 3.00 -24.80 -6.07
CA LEU A 57 2.20 -25.31 -4.96
C LEU A 57 0.73 -25.56 -5.37
N TYR A 58 0.14 -24.62 -6.11
CA TYR A 58 -1.28 -24.64 -6.47
C TYR A 58 -1.59 -25.28 -7.83
N SER A 59 -0.57 -25.66 -8.60
CA SER A 59 -0.74 -26.39 -9.86
C SER A 59 -0.85 -27.91 -9.67
N LYS A 60 -0.95 -28.37 -8.42
CA LYS A 60 -1.25 -29.76 -8.03
C LYS A 60 -2.75 -30.03 -7.94
#